data_AF-A0AAV5GYS0-F1
#
_entry.id   AF-A0AAV5GYS0-F1
#
_cell.length_a   1.000
_cell.length_b   1.000
_cell.length_c   1.000
_cell.angle_alpha   90.00
_cell.angle_beta   90.00
_cell.angle_gamma   90.00
#
_symmetry.space_group_name_H-M   'P 1'
#
loop_
_entity.id
_entity.type
_entity.pdbx_description
1 polymer ?
#
loop_
_entity_poly.entity_id
_entity_poly.type
_entity_poly.pdbx_seq_one_letter_code
_entity_poly.pdbx_strand_id
1 'polypeptide(L)'
;MAKNEKIIQTGCINRIGANIRKYRKARGLKEVDVIRELQLRGVPTNSYNMTRIEQGNVNPSVDFLIAYVDIVGIDFNALFCFDCPGN
;
A
#
# COMPACT_ATOMS: atom_id res chain seq x y z
N MET A 1 14.48 1.51 -18.56
CA MET A 1 13.48 1.85 -17.53
C MET A 1 12.58 0.64 -17.37
N ALA A 2 12.62 -0.08 -16.26
CA ALA A 2 11.73 -1.22 -16.05
C ALA A 2 10.27 -0.71 -16.03
N LYS A 3 9.38 -1.43 -16.71
CA LYS A 3 7.96 -1.08 -16.77
C LYS A 3 7.37 -1.41 -15.40
N ASN A 4 7.08 -0.41 -14.58
CA ASN A 4 6.37 -0.62 -13.32
C ASN A 4 4.98 -1.18 -13.64
N GLU A 5 4.81 -2.49 -13.45
CA GLU A 5 3.53 -3.15 -13.55
C GLU A 5 2.65 -2.63 -12.41
N LYS A 6 1.54 -2.00 -12.78
CA LYS A 6 0.55 -1.46 -11.84
C LYS A 6 -0.56 -2.48 -11.68
N ILE A 7 -0.95 -2.72 -10.44
CA ILE A 7 -2.18 -3.45 -10.17
C ILE A 7 -3.35 -2.55 -10.54
N ILE A 8 -4.35 -3.08 -11.25
CA ILE A 8 -5.58 -2.35 -11.60
C ILE A 8 -6.71 -2.90 -10.74
N GLN A 9 -7.17 -2.09 -9.79
CA GLN A 9 -8.42 -2.36 -9.08
C GLN A 9 -9.59 -1.89 -9.94
N THR A 10 -10.47 -2.79 -10.35
CA THR A 10 -11.78 -2.47 -10.95
C THR A 10 -12.85 -2.47 -9.85
N GLY A 11 -13.60 -1.37 -9.69
CA GLY A 11 -14.62 -1.24 -8.65
C GLY A 11 -14.12 -0.48 -7.40
N CYS A 12 -14.30 -1.04 -6.20
CA CYS A 12 -13.97 -0.40 -4.92
C CYS A 12 -12.45 -0.17 -4.73
N ILE A 13 -11.89 0.83 -5.41
CA ILE A 13 -10.46 1.21 -5.41
C ILE A 13 -9.90 1.54 -4.02
N ASN A 14 -10.80 1.82 -3.07
CA ASN A 14 -10.49 2.21 -1.71
C ASN A 14 -10.08 1.04 -0.80
N ARG A 15 -10.25 -0.23 -1.22
CA ARG A 15 -10.09 -1.36 -0.30
C ARG A 15 -8.63 -1.67 0.03
N ILE A 16 -7.73 -1.71 -0.95
CA ILE A 16 -6.29 -1.91 -0.70
C ILE A 16 -5.71 -0.72 0.07
N GLY A 17 -6.02 0.50 -0.38
CA GLY A 17 -5.56 1.73 0.28
C GLY A 17 -5.96 1.82 1.75
N ALA A 18 -7.20 1.45 2.06
CA ALA A 18 -7.69 1.40 3.44
C ALA A 18 -6.92 0.38 4.29
N ASN A 19 -6.60 -0.80 3.77
CA ASN A 19 -5.79 -1.80 4.47
C ASN A 19 -4.35 -1.33 4.70
N ILE A 20 -3.72 -0.70 3.69
CA ILE A 20 -2.39 -0.06 3.84
C ILE A 20 -2.42 0.97 4.98
N ARG A 21 -3.46 1.81 5.04
CA ARG A 21 -3.57 2.79 6.12
C ARG A 21 -3.80 2.13 7.48
N LYS A 22 -4.68 1.12 7.53
CA LYS A 22 -5.05 0.36 8.74
C LYS A 22 -3.83 -0.29 9.38
N TYR A 23 -3.09 -1.10 8.64
CA TYR A 23 -1.96 -1.83 9.19
C TYR A 23 -0.78 -0.93 9.53
N ARG A 24 -0.52 0.11 8.73
CA ARG A 24 0.51 1.12 9.06
C ARG A 24 0.23 1.76 10.43
N LYS A 25 -1.01 2.22 10.65
CA LYS A 25 -1.41 2.82 11.93
C LYS A 25 -1.39 1.81 13.07
N ALA A 26 -1.79 0.57 12.83
CA ALA A 26 -1.74 -0.50 13.84
C ALA A 26 -0.30 -0.79 14.31
N ARG A 27 0.71 -0.54 13.48
CA ARG A 27 2.13 -0.61 13.83
C ARG A 27 2.70 0.69 14.41
N GLY A 28 1.90 1.74 14.57
CA GLY A 28 2.35 3.04 15.07
C GLY A 28 3.24 3.83 14.10
N LEU A 29 3.29 3.44 12.82
CA LEU A 29 4.15 4.04 11.81
C LEU A 29 3.51 5.30 11.21
N LYS A 30 4.28 6.38 11.10
CA LYS A 30 3.89 7.55 10.31
C LYS A 30 4.14 7.26 8.82
N GLU A 31 3.50 8.04 7.95
CA GLU A 31 3.75 7.92 6.50
C GLU A 31 5.22 8.16 6.17
N VAL A 32 5.85 9.14 6.82
CA VAL A 32 7.27 9.46 6.60
C VAL A 32 8.19 8.29 6.93
N ASP A 33 7.84 7.47 7.93
CA ASP A 33 8.64 6.30 8.32
C ASP A 33 8.59 5.25 7.20
N VAL A 34 7.39 4.96 6.70
CA VAL A 34 7.20 4.00 5.59
C VAL A 34 7.82 4.51 4.29
N ILE A 35 7.68 5.80 3.99
CA ILE A 35 8.28 6.42 2.80
C ILE A 35 9.80 6.31 2.85
N ARG A 36 10.42 6.58 4.00
CA ARG A 36 11.86 6.44 4.19
C ARG A 36 12.31 5.00 3.91
N GLU A 37 11.64 4.01 4.49
CA GLU A 37 11.99 2.60 4.29
C GLU A 37 11.78 2.15 2.83
N LEU A 38 10.72 2.61 2.17
CA LEU A 38 10.49 2.35 0.75
C LEU A 38 11.62 2.92 -0.12
N GLN A 39 12.05 4.16 0.15
CA GLN A 39 13.14 4.80 -0.59
C GLN A 39 14.48 4.09 -0.37
N LEU A 40 14.78 3.66 0.86
CA LEU A 40 15.98 2.87 1.16
C LEU A 40 16.01 1.53 0.42
N ARG A 41 14.84 0.96 0.11
CA ARG A 41 14.68 -0.28 -0.67
C ARG A 41 14.62 -0.04 -2.19
N GLY A 42 14.85 1.19 -2.64
CA GLY A 42 14.83 1.54 -4.06
C GLY A 42 13.42 1.69 -4.66
N VAL A 43 12.37 1.78 -3.83
CA VAL A 43 11.00 2.05 -4.27
C VAL A 43 10.73 3.55 -4.20
N PRO A 44 10.79 4.29 -5.33
CA PRO A 44 10.62 5.74 -5.31
C PRO A 44 9.18 6.11 -4.95
N THR A 45 9.00 6.84 -3.85
CA THR A 45 7.70 7.38 -3.44
C THR A 45 7.86 8.69 -2.66
N ASN A 46 6.74 9.36 -2.40
CA ASN A 46 6.67 10.59 -1.60
C ASN A 46 5.33 10.68 -0.85
N SER A 47 5.18 11.66 0.03
CA SER A 47 3.98 11.82 0.87
C SER A 47 2.71 12.04 0.06
N TYR A 48 2.80 12.78 -1.05
CA TYR A 48 1.67 13.01 -1.94
C TYR A 48 1.16 11.70 -2.55
N ASN A 49 2.07 10.85 -3.04
CA ASN A 49 1.74 9.56 -3.62
C ASN A 49 1.23 8.57 -2.55
N MET A 50 1.90 8.51 -1.40
CA MET A 50 1.49 7.65 -0.27
C MET A 50 0.08 7.97 0.21
N THR A 51 -0.24 9.26 0.41
CA THR A 51 -1.59 9.71 0.81
C THR A 51 -2.65 9.26 -0.19
N ARG A 52 -2.37 9.42 -1.49
CA ARG A 52 -3.32 9.04 -2.54
C ARG A 52 -3.50 7.53 -2.66
N ILE A 53 -2.44 6.75 -2.46
CA ILE A 53 -2.52 5.28 -2.38
C ILE A 53 -3.42 4.88 -1.21
N GLU A 54 -3.21 5.44 -0.02
CA GLU A 54 -4.03 5.13 1.17
C GLU A 54 -5.49 5.55 1.03
N GLN A 55 -5.76 6.61 0.27
CA GLN A 55 -7.11 7.06 -0.06
C GLN A 55 -7.76 6.25 -1.18
N GLY A 56 -7.03 5.36 -1.86
CA GLY A 56 -7.52 4.63 -3.05
C GLY A 56 -7.51 5.45 -4.34
N ASN A 57 -6.96 6.67 -4.33
CA ASN A 57 -6.91 7.54 -5.52
C ASN A 57 -5.86 7.10 -6.55
N VAL A 58 -4.90 6.27 -6.14
CA VAL A 58 -3.82 5.73 -6.99
C VAL A 58 -3.56 4.29 -6.62
N ASN A 59 -3.39 3.43 -7.62
CA ASN A 59 -2.95 2.06 -7.36
C ASN A 59 -1.44 2.02 -7.06
N PRO A 60 -1.04 1.29 -6.00
CA PRO A 60 0.36 1.02 -5.74
C PRO A 60 0.97 0.14 -6.85
N SER A 61 2.28 0.23 -7.04
CA SER A 61 3.01 -0.75 -7.86
C SER A 61 3.18 -2.06 -7.11
N VAL A 62 3.52 -3.13 -7.83
CA VAL A 62 3.84 -4.42 -7.22
C VAL A 62 5.03 -4.29 -6.25
N ASP A 63 6.11 -3.61 -6.65
CA ASP A 63 7.29 -3.39 -5.80
C ASP A 63 6.95 -2.66 -4.49
N PHE A 64 6.02 -1.69 -4.55
CA PHE A 64 5.53 -1.01 -3.36
C PHE A 64 4.85 -2.01 -2.43
N LEU A 65 3.98 -2.88 -2.95
CA LEU A 65 3.25 -3.83 -2.10
C LEU A 65 4.19 -4.84 -1.46
N ILE A 66 5.16 -5.39 -2.21
CA ILE A 66 6.19 -6.30 -1.69
C ILE A 66 6.97 -5.63 -0.56
N ALA A 67 7.49 -4.43 -0.80
CA ALA A 67 8.26 -3.73 0.22
C ALA A 67 7.39 -3.35 1.43
N TYR A 68 6.13 -2.97 1.20
CA TYR A 68 5.21 -2.56 2.26
C TYR A 68 4.86 -3.71 3.21
N VAL A 69 4.53 -4.90 2.70
CA VAL A 69 4.18 -6.05 3.55
C VAL A 69 5.34 -6.44 4.47
N ASP A 70 6.57 -6.35 3.96
CA ASP A 70 7.79 -6.56 4.73
C ASP A 70 8.04 -5.47 5.78
N ILE A 71 7.83 -4.18 5.44
CA ILE A 71 8.01 -3.05 6.37
C ILE A 71 7.02 -3.15 7.54
N VAL A 72 5.77 -3.48 7.25
CA VAL A 72 4.67 -3.47 8.23
C VAL A 72 4.52 -4.82 8.94
N GLY A 73 5.16 -5.88 8.43
CA GLY A 73 5.12 -7.22 9.01
C GLY A 73 3.73 -7.83 8.93
N ILE A 74 3.17 -7.85 7.72
CA ILE A 74 1.91 -8.53 7.37
C ILE A 74 2.14 -9.41 6.13
N ASP A 75 1.19 -10.27 5.78
CA ASP A 75 1.21 -10.98 4.51
C ASP A 75 0.25 -10.34 3.48
N PHE A 76 0.31 -10.83 2.24
CA PHE A 76 -0.59 -10.37 1.19
C PHE A 76 -2.05 -10.72 1.45
N ASN A 77 -2.34 -11.80 2.17
CA ASN A 77 -3.71 -12.16 2.52
C ASN A 77 -4.33 -11.07 3.40
N ALA A 78 -3.60 -10.57 4.40
CA ALA A 78 -4.06 -9.47 5.23
C ALA A 78 -4.31 -8.19 4.42
N LEU A 79 -3.47 -7.91 3.43
CA LEU A 79 -3.58 -6.74 2.56
C LEU A 79 -4.77 -6.81 1.58
N PHE A 80 -5.02 -7.99 1.00
CA PHE A 80 -6.10 -8.23 0.04
C PHE A 80 -7.36 -8.85 0.66
N CYS A 81 -7.39 -9.06 1.97
CA CYS A 81 -8.58 -9.48 2.68
C CYS A 81 -9.56 -8.31 2.70
N PHE A 82 -10.69 -8.52 2.02
CA PHE A 82 -11.77 -7.56 1.95
C PHE A 82 -12.99 -8.20 2.59
N ASP A 83 -13.42 -7.67 3.72
CA ASP A 83 -14.72 -8.00 4.27
C ASP A 83 -15.76 -7.48 3.27
N CYS A 84 -16.38 -8.39 2.52
CA CYS A 84 -17.50 -8.06 1.67
C CYS A 84 -18.76 -8.05 2.55
N PRO A 85 -19.47 -6.92 2.71
CA PRO A 85 -20.82 -6.97 3.23
C PRO A 85 -21.70 -7.59 2.14
N GLY A 86 -22.04 -8.87 2.27
CA GLY A 86 -22.94 -9.57 1.36
C GLY A 86 -22.64 -11.04 1.07
N ASN A 87 -22.17 -11.81 2.05
CA ASN A 87 -22.31 -13.26 2.04
C ASN A 87 -23.47 -13.64 2.96
#